data_AF-A0AAN8X512-F1
#
_entry.id   AF-A0AAN8X512-F1
#
_cell.length_a   1.000
_cell.length_b   1.000
_cell.length_c   1.000
_cell.angle_alpha   90.00
_cell.angle_beta   90.00
_cell.angle_gamma   90.00
#
_symmetry.space_group_name_H-M   'P 1'
#
loop_
_entity.id
_entity.type
_entity.pdbx_description
1 polymer ?
#
loop_
_entity_poly.entity_id
_entity_poly.type
_entity_poly.pdbx_seq_one_letter_code
_entity_poly.pdbx_strand_id
1 'polypeptide(L)' 'FHNTENRPSHGIAVANHTSPIDTMVLATDQCYDMVGQKTKGILGIFMTALSRSSSHIWFQRSEAKERSKVAKA' A
#
# COMPACT_ATOMS: atom_id res chain seq x y z
N PHE A 1 -0.41 20.25 2.61
CA PHE A 1 -0.08 19.86 1.22
C PHE A 1 0.06 21.13 0.40
N HIS A 2 1.11 21.27 -0.43
CA HIS A 2 1.42 22.55 -1.09
C HIS A 2 0.61 22.81 -2.38
N ASN A 3 0.17 21.77 -3.09
CA ASN A 3 -0.51 21.89 -4.39
C ASN A 3 -1.92 21.31 -4.30
N THR A 4 -2.81 22.00 -3.60
CA THR A 4 -4.19 21.56 -3.34
C THR A 4 -5.04 21.41 -4.61
N GLU A 5 -4.68 22.09 -5.69
CA GLU A 5 -5.32 22.00 -7.01
C GLU A 5 -5.16 20.62 -7.66
N ASN A 6 -4.12 19.87 -7.30
CA ASN A 6 -3.91 18.50 -7.78
C ASN A 6 -4.61 17.45 -6.91
N ARG A 7 -5.34 17.89 -5.87
CA ARG A 7 -6.04 16.98 -4.98
C ARG A 7 -7.18 16.31 -5.74
N PRO A 8 -7.31 14.98 -5.66
CA PRO A 8 -8.46 14.30 -6.22
C PRO A 8 -9.72 14.75 -5.46
N SER A 9 -10.63 15.41 -6.17
CA SER A 9 -11.92 15.86 -5.64
C SER A 9 -13.02 14.83 -5.86
N HIS A 10 -12.90 14.02 -6.92
CA HIS A 10 -13.86 12.98 -7.31
C HIS A 10 -13.12 11.80 -7.96
N GLY A 11 -13.59 10.58 -7.71
CA GLY A 11 -13.04 9.35 -8.31
C GLY A 11 -11.90 8.73 -7.52
N ILE A 12 -11.16 7.82 -8.16
CA ILE A 12 -10.04 7.08 -7.58
C ILE A 12 -8.74 7.59 -8.19
N ALA A 13 -7.83 8.08 -7.36
CA ALA A 13 -6.47 8.43 -7.77
C ALA A 13 -5.51 7.28 -7.47
N VAL A 14 -4.71 6.90 -8.46
CA VAL A 14 -3.73 5.82 -8.33
C VAL A 14 -2.33 6.40 -8.48
N ALA A 15 -1.53 6.29 -7.42
CA ALA A 15 -0.12 6.62 -7.44
C ALA A 15 0.71 5.32 -7.46
N ASN A 16 1.67 5.25 -8.38
CA ASN A 16 2.63 4.16 -8.47
C ASN A 16 4.00 4.62 -7.94
N HIS A 17 4.88 3.66 -7.64
CA HIS A 17 6.23 3.93 -7.11
C HIS A 17 6.22 4.76 -5.81
N THR A 18 5.21 4.51 -4.97
CA THR A 18 4.98 5.21 -3.70
C THR A 18 5.47 4.37 -2.53
N SER A 19 6.07 5.01 -1.53
CA SER A 19 6.52 4.35 -0.31
C SER A 19 5.43 4.37 0.78
N PRO A 20 5.48 3.47 1.78
CA PRO A 20 4.59 3.50 2.94
C PRO A 20 4.53 4.84 3.69
N ILE A 21 5.64 5.58 3.68
CA ILE A 21 5.74 6.89 4.34
C ILE A 21 4.91 7.92 3.58
N ASP A 22 4.93 7.89 2.25
CA ASP A 22 4.17 8.84 1.43
C ASP A 22 2.67 8.69 1.69
N THR A 23 2.16 7.45 1.79
CA THR A 23 0.75 7.22 2.15
C THR A 23 0.44 7.67 3.58
N MET A 24 1.36 7.48 4.54
CA MET A 24 1.16 7.97 5.90
C MET A 24 1.05 9.50 5.94
N VAL A 25 1.88 10.20 5.16
CA VAL A 25 1.79 11.65 5.03
C VAL A 25 0.48 12.03 4.36
N LEU A 26 0.15 11.47 3.20
CA LEU A 26 -1.10 11.74 2.46
C LEU A 26 -2.36 11.44 3.29
N ALA A 27 -2.34 10.40 4.13
CA ALA A 27 -3.44 10.03 5.02
C ALA A 27 -3.81 11.12 6.05
N THR A 28 -2.94 12.11 6.25
CA THR A 28 -3.26 13.29 7.09
C THR A 28 -4.21 14.28 6.41
N ASP A 29 -4.33 14.23 5.07
CA ASP A 29 -5.28 15.06 4.32
C ASP A 29 -6.62 14.34 4.10
N GLN A 30 -6.55 13.09 3.64
CA GLN A 30 -7.68 12.33 3.10
C GLN A 30 -7.47 10.82 3.28
N CYS A 31 -8.53 10.04 3.11
CA CYS A 31 -8.45 8.58 3.15
C CYS A 31 -7.74 8.04 1.90
N TYR A 32 -6.58 7.41 2.09
CA TYR A 32 -5.84 6.71 1.06
C TYR A 32 -5.56 5.28 1.50
N ASP A 33 -5.87 4.32 0.63
CA ASP A 33 -5.46 2.94 0.81
C ASP A 33 -4.24 2.60 -0.04
N MET A 34 -3.47 1.62 0.46
CA MET A 34 -2.25 1.15 -0.19
C MET A 34 -2.46 -0.28 -0.62
N VAL A 35 -1.98 -0.59 -1.82
CA VAL A 35 -1.90 -1.95 -2.35
C VAL A 35 -0.44 -2.33 -2.50
N GLY A 36 0.01 -3.36 -1.80
CA GLY A 36 1.43 -3.71 -1.80
C GLY A 36 1.74 -5.12 -1.32
N GLN A 37 2.98 -5.56 -1.53
CA GLN A 37 3.46 -6.83 -0.98
C GLN A 37 3.99 -6.64 0.44
N LYS A 38 3.57 -7.53 1.35
CA LYS A 38 4.09 -7.52 2.72
C LYS A 38 5.54 -8.01 2.71
N THR A 39 6.47 -7.13 3.09
CA THR A 39 7.89 -7.48 3.28
C THR A 39 8.18 -7.84 4.74
N LYS A 40 9.25 -8.60 4.99
CA LYS A 40 9.75 -8.91 6.34
C LYS A 40 10.77 -7.85 6.78
N GLY A 41 11.00 -7.73 8.08
CA GLY A 41 11.91 -6.74 8.66
C GLY A 41 11.19 -5.48 9.18
N ILE A 42 11.95 -4.43 9.49
CA ILE A 42 11.45 -3.20 10.13
C ILE A 42 10.34 -2.54 9.31
N LEU A 43 10.51 -2.45 7.98
CA LEU A 43 9.47 -1.97 7.05
C LEU A 43 8.18 -2.78 7.14
N GLY A 44 8.26 -4.09 7.34
CA GLY A 44 7.11 -4.96 7.54
C GLY A 44 6.34 -4.67 8.83
N ILE A 45 7.04 -4.24 9.88
CA ILE A 45 6.42 -3.81 11.14
C ILE A 45 5.66 -2.50 10.91
N PHE A 46 6.29 -1.52 10.25
CA PHE A 46 5.63 -0.27 9.88
C PHE A 46 4.39 -0.50 9.01
N MET A 47 4.50 -1.32 7.96
CA MET A 47 3.35 -1.69 7.11
C MET A 47 2.25 -2.41 7.90
N THR A 48 2.61 -3.22 8.89
CA THR A 48 1.63 -3.89 9.77
C THR A 48 0.95 -2.89 10.71
N ALA A 49 1.68 -1.92 11.24
CA ALA A 49 1.10 -0.85 12.05
C ALA A 49 0.14 0.01 11.21
N LEU A 50 0.54 0.38 10.00
CA LEU A 50 -0.31 1.10 9.04
C LEU A 50 -1.59 0.31 8.72
N SER A 51 -1.46 -1.01 8.49
CA SER A 51 -2.60 -1.91 8.26
C SER A 51 -3.62 -1.95 9.41
N ARG A 52 -3.21 -1.55 10.62
CA ARG A 52 -4.12 -1.47 11.78
C ARG A 52 -4.80 -0.12 11.88
N SER A 53 -4.25 0.93 11.28
CA SER A 53 -4.82 2.28 11.29
C SER A 53 -5.70 2.58 10.08
N SER A 54 -5.47 1.94 8.92
CA SER A 54 -6.30 2.09 7.71
C SER A 54 -6.41 0.78 6.93
N SER A 55 -7.42 0.70 6.05
CA SER A 55 -7.83 -0.47 5.26
C SER A 55 -6.87 -0.82 4.11
N HIS A 56 -5.58 -1.01 4.39
CA HIS A 56 -4.60 -1.32 3.36
C HIS A 56 -4.71 -2.79 2.88
N ILE A 57 -4.60 -2.99 1.58
CA ILE A 57 -4.62 -4.33 0.94
C ILE A 57 -3.19 -4.83 0.81
N TRP A 58 -2.87 -5.92 1.51
CA TRP A 58 -1.54 -6.54 1.47
C TRP A 58 -1.57 -7.91 0.81
N PHE A 59 -0.76 -8.08 -0.22
CA PHE A 59 -0.50 -9.39 -0.81
C PHE A 59 0.65 -10.09 -0.09
N GLN A 60 0.47 -11.38 0.24
CA GLN A 60 1.55 -12.18 0.79
C GLN A 60 2.47 -12.69 -0.33
N ARG A 61 3.77 -12.50 -0.18
CA ARG A 61 4.78 -12.98 -1.15
C ARG A 61 4.76 -14.51 -1.32
N SER A 62 4.29 -15.25 -0.32
CA SER A 62 4.09 -16.71 -0.36
C SER A 62 3.03 -17.12 -1.38
N GLU A 63 1.86 -16.48 -1.43
CA GLU A 63 0.82 -16.80 -2.43
C GLU A 63 1.31 -16.61 -3.88
N ALA A 64 2.07 -15.55 -4.14
CA ALA A 64 2.65 -15.30 -5.46
C ALA A 64 3.69 -16.36 -5.86
N LYS A 65 4.46 -16.88 -4.89
CA LYS A 65 5.48 -17.92 -5.14
C LYS A 65 4.86 -19.32 -5.30
N GLU A 66 3.74 -19.59 -4.64
CA GLU A 66 3.03 -20.88 -4.75
C GLU A 66 2.41 -21.08 -6.14
N ARG A 67 2.05 -20.00 -6.88
CA ARG A 67 1.63 -20.10 -8.30
C ARG A 67 2.70 -20.74 -9.20
N SER A 68 3.98 -20.59 -8.86
CA SER A 68 5.07 -21.22 -9.62
C SER A 68 5.18 -22.72 -9.39
N LYS A 69 4.61 -23.26 -8.31
CA LYS A 69 4.63 -24.70 -8.03
C LYS A 69 3.49 -25.43 -8.75
N VAL A 70 2.33 -24.79 -8.86
CA VAL A 70 1.16 -25.35 -9.57
C VAL A 70 1.37 -25.34 -11.09
N ALA A 71 2.10 -24.36 -11.63
CA ALA A 71 2.45 -24.32 -13.06
C ALA A 71 3.51 -25.37 -13.49
N LYS A 72 4.09 -26.11 -12.55
CA LYS A 72 5.07 -27.18 -12.81
C LYS A 72 4.50 -28.58 -12.54
N ALA A 73 3.21 -28.69 -12.21
CA ALA A 73 2.50 -29.95 -12.03
C ALA A 73 1.77 -30.34 -13.33
#